data_AF-A0A8S3BDN2-F1
#
_entry.id   AF-A0A8S3BDN2-F1
#
_cell.length_a   1.000
_cell.length_b   1.000
_cell.length_c   1.000
_cell.angle_alpha   90.00
_cell.angle_beta   90.00
_cell.angle_gamma   90.00
#
_symmetry.space_group_name_H-M   'P 1'
#
loop_
_entity.id
_entity.type
_entity.pdbx_description
1 polymer ?
#
loop_
_entity_poly.entity_id
_entity_poly.type
_entity_poly.pdbx_seq_one_letter_code
_entity_poly.pdbx_strand_id
1 'polypeptide(L)' 'MQQFKEGINGKIVKNQEVDIPDIEIIIRNQKIETVDSFPYLGCWVCRDQQPDKEIESRLTKSATAFNMLRNVI' A
#
# COMPACT_ATOMS: atom_id res chain seq x y z
N MET A 1 17.66 2.26 -10.66
CA MET A 1 16.45 1.43 -10.79
C MET A 1 15.29 2.38 -11.07
N GLN A 2 14.64 2.30 -12.22
CA GLN A 2 13.69 3.32 -12.69
C GLN A 2 12.27 2.86 -12.34
N GLN A 3 11.56 3.60 -11.47
CA GLN A 3 10.22 3.25 -11.02
C GLN A 3 9.17 3.86 -11.96
N PHE A 4 8.21 3.03 -12.38
CA PHE A 4 7.10 3.40 -13.24
C PHE A 4 5.81 3.24 -12.41
N LYS A 5 4.92 4.23 -12.46
CA LYS A 5 3.59 4.13 -11.84
C LYS A 5 2.52 4.17 -12.92
N GLU A 6 1.53 3.30 -12.83
CA GLU A 6 0.41 3.23 -13.76
C GLU A 6 -0.53 4.41 -13.54
N GLY A 7 -0.79 5.18 -14.60
CA GLY A 7 -1.81 6.22 -14.59
C GLY A 7 -3.22 5.65 -14.75
N ILE A 8 -4.21 6.44 -14.37
CA ILE A 8 -5.65 6.12 -14.25
C ILE A 8 -6.31 5.63 -15.57
N ASN A 9 -5.59 5.62 -16.70
CA ASN A 9 -6.06 5.15 -18.00
C ASN A 9 -5.08 4.16 -18.68
N GLY A 10 -4.25 3.45 -17.92
CA GLY A 10 -3.25 2.51 -18.47
C GLY A 10 -2.09 3.19 -19.23
N LYS A 11 -1.96 4.52 -19.08
CA LYS A 11 -0.78 5.25 -19.57
C LYS A 11 0.26 5.31 -18.46
N ILE A 12 1.41 4.68 -18.69
CA ILE A 12 2.58 4.80 -17.82
C ILE A 12 3.17 6.19 -18.06
N VAL A 13 3.16 7.06 -17.05
CA VAL A 13 3.74 8.40 -17.13
C VAL A 13 4.86 8.53 -16.11
N LYS A 14 6.03 8.99 -16.57
CA LYS A 14 7.23 9.18 -15.72
C LYS A 14 7.05 10.42 -14.83
N ASN A 15 7.35 10.29 -13.54
CA ASN A 15 7.59 11.38 -12.58
C ASN A 15 6.52 12.49 -12.56
N GLN A 16 5.24 12.16 -12.75
CA GLN A 16 4.16 13.06 -12.39
C GLN A 16 3.59 12.63 -11.04
N GLU A 17 3.56 13.56 -10.08
CA GLU A 17 2.59 13.47 -8.99
C GLU A 17 1.21 13.44 -9.65
N VAL A 18 0.67 12.23 -9.76
CA VAL A 18 -0.72 12.06 -10.19
C VAL A 18 -1.53 12.51 -9.00
N ASP A 19 -2.06 13.73 -9.07
CA ASP A 19 -3.13 14.17 -8.17
C ASP A 19 -4.34 13.30 -8.48
N ILE A 20 -4.52 12.24 -7.67
CA ILE A 20 -5.66 11.35 -7.81
C ILE A 20 -6.80 12.08 -7.11
N PRO A 21 -7.79 12.61 -7.85
CA PRO A 21 -8.89 13.32 -7.23
C PRO A 21 -9.59 12.38 -6.25
N ASP A 22 -10.01 12.92 -5.11
CA ASP A 22 -10.76 12.17 -4.11
C ASP A 22 -11.99 11.54 -4.79
N ILE A 23 -12.03 10.21 -4.85
CA ILE A 23 -13.11 9.46 -5.47
C ILE A 23 -14.29 9.44 -4.50
N GLU A 24 -15.41 10.04 -4.90
CA GLU A 24 -16.65 9.97 -4.14
C GLU A 24 -17.43 8.71 -4.52
N ILE A 25 -17.44 7.72 -3.63
CA ILE A 25 -18.17 6.46 -3.81
C ILE A 25 -19.49 6.52 -3.04
N ILE A 26 -20.61 6.39 -3.75
CA ILE A 26 -21.96 6.36 -3.19
C ILE A 26 -22.57 4.98 -3.42
N ILE A 27 -22.94 4.28 -2.34
CA ILE A 27 -23.59 2.97 -2.40
C ILE A 27 -24.95 3.08 -1.70
N ARG A 28 -26.04 2.76 -2.39
CA ARG A 28 -27.41 2.82 -1.84
C ARG A 28 -27.72 4.16 -1.13
N ASN A 29 -27.37 5.27 -1.79
CA ASN A 29 -27.52 6.64 -1.28
C ASN A 29 -26.71 6.94 0.00
N GLN A 30 -25.74 6.10 0.35
CA GLN A 30 -24.80 6.35 1.45
C GLN A 30 -23.41 6.63 0.87
N LYS A 31 -22.82 7.74 1.31
CA LYS A 31 -21.42 8.06 1.01
C LYS A 31 -20.53 7.11 1.82
N ILE A 32 -19.64 6.41 1.14
CA ILE A 32 -18.64 5.57 1.80
C ILE A 32 -17.57 6.48 2.41
N GLU A 33 -17.17 6.15 3.64
CA GLU A 33 -16.13 6.87 4.36
C GLU A 33 -14.77 6.70 3.69
N THR A 34 -14.06 7.81 3.48
CA THR A 34 -12.67 7.79 3.04
C THR A 34 -11.77 7.69 4.25
N VAL A 35 -10.91 6.68 4.27
CA VAL A 35 -9.92 6.45 5.35
C VAL A 35 -8.51 6.45 4.78
N ASP A 36 -7.53 6.84 5.60
CA ASP A 36 -6.13 6.87 5.18
C ASP A 36 -5.49 5.48 5.12
N SER A 37 -6.01 4.54 5.92
CA SER A 37 -5.60 3.15 5.89
C SER A 37 -6.75 2.21 6.24
N PHE A 38 -6.75 1.03 5.63
CA PHE A 38 -7.76 0.00 5.86
C PHE A 38 -7.10 -1.38 5.94
N PRO A 39 -7.42 -2.22 6.95
CA PRO A 39 -6.89 -3.57 7.05
C PRO A 39 -7.58 -4.49 6.02
N TYR A 40 -6.81 -5.10 5.14
CA TYR A 40 -7.30 -6.01 4.12
C TYR A 40 -6.39 -7.22 3.97
N LEU A 41 -6.95 -8.43 4.12
CA LEU A 41 -6.21 -9.70 4.00
C LEU A 41 -4.94 -9.78 4.87
N GLY A 42 -4.96 -9.13 6.03
CA GLY A 42 -3.80 -9.09 6.94
C GLY A 42 -2.68 -8.13 6.52
N CYS A 43 -2.94 -7.27 5.52
CA CYS A 43 -2.09 -6.14 5.11
C CYS A 43 -2.80 -4.82 5.40
N TRP A 44 -2.05 -3.72 5.43
CA TRP A 44 -2.61 -2.38 5.51
C TRP A 44 -2.62 -1.75 4.12
N VAL A 45 -3.81 -1.47 3.61
CA VAL A 45 -3.97 -0.71 2.37
C VAL A 45 -3.97 0.76 2.74
N CYS A 46 -2.90 1.46 2.40
CA CYS A 46 -2.72 2.89 2.70
C CYS A 46 -2.99 3.75 1.47
N ARG A 47 -3.45 4.99 1.70
CA ARG A 47 -3.72 6.00 0.65
C ARG A 47 -2.49 6.29 -0.23
N ASP A 48 -1.30 6.20 0.34
CA ASP A 48 -0.02 6.44 -0.37
C ASP A 48 0.34 5.34 -1.41
N GLN A 49 -0.45 4.26 -1.47
CA GLN A 49 -0.27 3.13 -2.37
C GLN A 49 1.17 2.61 -2.34
N GLN A 50 1.78 2.51 -1.15
CA GLN A 50 3.10 1.91 -0.96
C GLN A 50 3.02 0.52 -0.29
N PRO A 51 2.29 -0.46 -0.86
CA PRO A 51 2.17 -1.79 -0.26
C PRO A 51 3.53 -2.49 -0.15
N ASP A 52 4.45 -2.23 -1.08
CA ASP A 52 5.80 -2.82 -1.10
C ASP A 52 6.56 -2.53 0.20
N LYS A 53 6.44 -1.32 0.77
CA LYS A 53 7.11 -0.94 2.02
C LYS A 53 6.56 -1.69 3.23
N GLU A 54 5.24 -1.92 3.26
CA GLU A 54 4.59 -2.68 4.33
C GLU A 54 5.00 -4.15 4.28
N ILE A 55 5.02 -4.74 3.08
CA ILE A 55 5.48 -6.10 2.83
C ILE A 55 6.96 -6.25 3.23
N GLU A 56 7.82 -5.33 2.79
CA GLU A 56 9.25 -5.32 3.16
C GLU A 56 9.42 -5.27 4.68
N SER A 57 8.72 -4.36 5.37
CA SER A 57 8.77 -4.25 6.83
C SER A 57 8.41 -5.57 7.53
N ARG A 58 7.38 -6.26 7.06
CA ARG A 58 6.93 -7.54 7.63
C ARG A 58 7.93 -8.66 7.39
N LEU A 59 8.51 -8.71 6.19
CA LEU A 59 9.52 -9.69 5.86
C LEU A 59 10.78 -9.49 6.72
N THR A 60 11.24 -8.25 6.87
CA THR A 60 12.39 -7.91 7.72
C THR A 60 12.13 -8.30 9.18
N LYS A 61 10.97 -7.92 9.74
CA LYS A 61 10.60 -8.30 11.12
C LYS A 61 10.59 -9.81 11.32
N SER A 62 10.02 -10.54 10.37
CA SER A 62 9.96 -12.02 10.42
C SER A 62 11.35 -12.64 10.35
N ALA A 63 12.21 -12.14 9.45
CA ALA A 63 13.60 -12.58 9.32
C ALA A 63 14.42 -12.29 10.59
N THR A 64 14.26 -11.10 11.18
CA THR A 64 14.90 -10.74 12.45
C THR A 64 14.45 -11.65 13.58
N ALA A 65 13.14 -11.89 13.74
CA ALA A 65 12.62 -12.78 14.77
C ALA A 65 13.13 -14.23 14.60
N PHE A 66 13.17 -14.74 13.36
CA PHE A 66 13.73 -16.05 13.05
C PHE A 66 15.21 -16.15 13.42
N ASN A 67 16.02 -15.15 13.05
CA ASN A 67 17.44 -15.13 13.38
C ASN A 67 17.70 -15.02 14.89
N MET A 68 16.87 -14.24 15.61
CA MET A 68 16.94 -14.17 17.07
C MET A 68 16.69 -15.54 17.69
N LEU A 69 15.65 -16.26 17.27
CA LEU A 69 15.38 -17.61 17.76
C LEU A 69 16.50 -18.59 17.43
N ARG A 70 17.08 -18.50 16.23
CA ARG A 70 18.20 -19.37 15.80
C ARG A 70 19.46 -19.15 16.63
N ASN A 71 19.72 -17.93 17.07
CA ASN A 71 20.93 -17.58 17.83
C ASN A 71 20.74 -17.72 19.35
N VAL A 72 19.53 -18.09 19.81
CA VAL A 72 19.22 -18.39 21.22
C VAL A 72 19.41 -19.88 21.53
N ILE A 73 19.55 -20.73 20.51
CA ILE A 73 19.86 -22.18 20.60
C ILE A 73 21.34 -22.39 20.30
#